data_AF-A0A1Y5FRG4-F1
#
_entry.id   AF-A0A1Y5FRG4-F1
#
_cell.length_a   1.000
_cell.length_b   1.000
_cell.length_c   1.000
_cell.angle_alpha   90.00
_cell.angle_beta   90.00
_cell.angle_gamma   90.00
#
_symmetry.space_group_name_H-M   'P 1'
#
loop_
_entity.id
_entity.type
_entity.pdbx_description
1 polymer ?
#
loop_
_entity_poly.entity_id
_entity_poly.type
_entity_poly.pdbx_seq_one_letter_code
_entity_poly.pdbx_strand_id
1 'polypeptide(L)'
;MVSETQGNNHSENNNLNPPQESIGFWGGIMIWAKRVGLERKLAITLLIAASISGITTFLALTGDLSQVIKPQSLLLLLTTDFIFLMGLLTIVVRRLVLLWLERKRGLAGSKLHSRLVGLFSVVAVTPTIIVAVVSVGFFEFGLKGWFNERVSTAVKESYAVAEAYLQEHRQGITADALSVSFDISQTLNSFIQDEALFDDFLTERANRLNLTEVVVFDRTGQVQGKAAFSFLLNFAPEIPDFAIN
;
A
#
# COMPACT_ATOMS: atom_id res chain seq x y z
N MET A 1 86.49 -73.49 14.77
CA MET A 1 85.39 -74.20 15.44
C MET A 1 84.22 -73.24 15.49
N VAL A 2 83.27 -73.36 14.54
CA VAL A 2 81.94 -73.98 14.76
C VAL A 2 81.07 -73.00 15.56
N SER A 3 79.96 -72.43 15.07
CA SER A 3 78.95 -72.95 14.14
C SER A 3 78.06 -71.82 13.59
N GLU A 4 77.59 -72.00 12.35
CA GLU A 4 76.35 -71.39 11.83
C GLU A 4 75.15 -71.76 12.69
N THR A 5 74.17 -70.86 12.80
CA THR A 5 72.75 -71.22 12.77
C THR A 5 71.93 -70.08 12.17
N GLN A 6 71.25 -70.41 11.07
CA GLN A 6 70.15 -69.65 10.49
C GLN A 6 68.96 -69.50 11.46
N GLY A 7 68.15 -68.47 11.24
CA GLY A 7 66.83 -68.29 11.85
C GLY A 7 66.29 -66.90 11.52
N ASN A 8 65.73 -66.71 10.33
CA ASN A 8 64.31 -66.90 10.01
C ASN A 8 63.50 -65.61 10.20
N ASN A 9 62.88 -65.22 9.09
CA ASN A 9 61.97 -64.11 8.90
C ASN A 9 60.78 -64.19 9.86
N HIS A 10 60.50 -63.11 10.59
CA HIS A 10 59.13 -62.75 10.97
C HIS A 10 58.93 -61.26 10.74
N SER A 11 58.22 -60.96 9.65
CA SER A 11 57.65 -59.67 9.33
C SER A 11 56.43 -59.43 10.22
N GLU A 12 56.60 -58.81 11.38
CA GLU A 12 55.48 -58.22 12.13
C GLU A 12 55.08 -56.89 11.49
N ASN A 13 54.10 -57.01 10.59
CA ASN A 13 52.97 -56.10 10.38
C ASN A 13 52.82 -54.89 11.33
N ASN A 14 53.61 -53.84 11.11
CA ASN A 14 53.30 -52.49 11.59
C ASN A 14 52.04 -51.94 10.89
N ASN A 15 50.87 -52.33 11.39
CA ASN A 15 49.58 -51.73 11.04
C ASN A 15 49.41 -50.42 11.82
N LEU A 16 50.22 -49.42 11.49
CA LEU A 16 49.96 -48.03 11.86
C LEU A 16 48.92 -47.49 10.86
N ASN A 17 47.65 -47.77 11.13
CA ASN A 17 46.58 -47.01 10.51
C ASN A 17 46.76 -45.54 10.93
N PRO A 18 46.96 -44.59 9.99
CA PRO A 18 46.94 -43.18 10.33
C PRO A 18 45.53 -42.83 10.87
N PRO A 19 45.41 -41.86 11.80
CA PRO A 19 44.12 -41.41 12.27
C PRO A 19 43.32 -40.90 11.07
N GLN A 20 42.28 -41.64 10.68
CA GLN A 20 41.26 -41.15 9.75
C GLN A 20 40.49 -40.05 10.49
N GLU A 21 40.92 -38.80 10.31
CA GLU A 21 40.08 -37.64 10.58
C GLU A 21 38.87 -37.74 9.65
N SER A 22 37.77 -38.29 10.17
CA SER A 22 36.49 -38.28 9.49
C SER A 22 36.06 -36.83 9.32
N ILE A 23 36.32 -36.28 8.13
CA ILE A 23 35.74 -35.00 7.72
C ILE A 23 34.23 -35.21 7.76
N GLY A 24 33.58 -34.72 8.82
CA GLY A 24 32.15 -34.90 9.02
C GLY A 24 31.36 -34.48 7.77
N PHE A 25 30.25 -35.16 7.50
CA PHE A 25 29.35 -34.91 6.36
C PHE A 25 29.09 -33.42 6.09
N TRP A 26 29.03 -32.62 7.17
CA TRP A 26 28.88 -31.16 7.16
C TRP A 26 30.07 -30.38 6.56
N GLY A 27 31.31 -30.85 6.73
CA GLY A 27 32.50 -30.22 6.17
C GLY A 27 32.57 -30.34 4.65
N GLY A 28 32.21 -31.50 4.10
CA GLY A 28 32.15 -31.74 2.65
C GLY A 28 31.08 -30.89 1.95
N ILE A 29 29.90 -30.76 2.56
CA ILE A 29 28.80 -29.92 2.04
C ILE A 29 29.20 -28.44 2.00
N MET A 30 29.88 -27.93 3.03
CA MET A 30 30.34 -26.53 3.03
C MET A 30 31.40 -26.24 1.96
N ILE A 31 32.27 -27.21 1.66
CA ILE A 31 33.32 -27.06 0.64
C ILE A 31 32.72 -27.16 -0.77
N TRP A 32 31.73 -28.04 -0.97
CA TRP A 32 30.99 -28.17 -2.22
C TRP A 32 30.11 -26.93 -2.50
N ALA A 33 29.39 -26.43 -1.49
CA ALA A 33 28.53 -25.24 -1.62
C ALA A 33 29.31 -23.97 -2.02
N LYS A 34 30.55 -23.82 -1.54
CA LYS A 34 31.45 -22.73 -1.95
C LYS A 34 31.90 -22.82 -3.41
N ARG A 35 32.03 -24.03 -3.96
CA ARG A 35 32.59 -24.25 -5.31
C ARG A 35 31.57 -23.98 -6.44
N VAL A 36 30.26 -24.08 -6.14
CA VAL A 36 29.17 -23.98 -7.15
C VAL A 36 28.46 -22.60 -7.14
N GLY A 37 28.92 -21.64 -6.32
CA GLY A 37 28.28 -20.31 -6.21
C GLY A 37 26.89 -20.36 -5.56
N LEU A 38 26.61 -21.41 -4.78
CA LEU A 38 25.31 -21.65 -4.13
C LEU A 38 24.93 -20.50 -3.20
N GLU A 39 25.91 -19.87 -2.55
CA GLU A 39 25.70 -18.71 -1.67
C GLU A 39 25.03 -17.54 -2.40
N ARG A 40 25.42 -17.25 -3.65
CA ARG A 40 24.81 -16.15 -4.43
C ARG A 40 23.38 -16.48 -4.84
N LYS A 41 23.11 -17.73 -5.24
CA LYS A 41 21.75 -18.16 -5.59
C LYS A 41 20.84 -18.12 -4.36
N LEU A 42 21.27 -18.71 -3.24
CA LEU A 42 20.55 -18.67 -1.97
C LEU A 42 20.28 -17.24 -1.49
N ALA A 43 21.26 -16.34 -1.58
CA ALA A 43 21.06 -14.94 -1.21
C ALA A 43 19.97 -14.26 -2.04
N ILE A 44 19.92 -14.53 -3.36
CA ILE A 44 18.90 -13.98 -4.25
C ILE A 44 17.52 -14.59 -3.94
N THR A 45 17.44 -15.91 -3.74
CA THR A 45 16.16 -16.56 -3.39
C THR A 45 15.63 -16.05 -2.06
N LEU A 46 16.51 -15.91 -1.06
CA LEU A 46 16.17 -15.38 0.26
C LEU A 46 15.76 -13.92 0.19
N LEU A 47 16.41 -13.10 -0.63
CA LEU A 47 16.03 -11.71 -0.88
C LEU A 47 14.63 -11.62 -1.49
N ILE A 48 14.33 -12.44 -2.50
CA ILE A 48 13.01 -12.46 -3.14
C ILE A 48 11.94 -12.90 -2.13
N ALA A 49 12.20 -13.97 -1.38
CA ALA A 49 11.29 -14.46 -0.34
C ALA A 49 11.05 -13.39 0.74
N ALA A 50 12.11 -12.72 1.21
CA ALA A 50 12.03 -11.65 2.19
C ALA A 50 11.22 -10.46 1.66
N SER A 51 11.42 -10.06 0.41
CA SER A 51 10.66 -8.97 -0.21
C SER A 51 9.18 -9.30 -0.33
N ILE A 52 8.83 -10.52 -0.78
CA ILE A 52 7.43 -10.96 -0.87
C ILE A 52 6.78 -11.02 0.52
N SER A 53 7.49 -11.58 1.50
CA SER A 53 7.04 -11.64 2.89
C SER A 53 6.81 -10.23 3.45
N GLY A 54 7.76 -9.32 3.29
CA GLY A 54 7.64 -7.93 3.74
C GLY A 54 6.51 -7.15 3.06
N ILE A 55 6.27 -7.36 1.76
CA ILE A 55 5.11 -6.76 1.05
C ILE A 55 3.81 -7.31 1.65
N THR A 56 3.74 -8.62 1.91
CA THR A 56 2.57 -9.26 2.51
C THR A 56 2.29 -8.69 3.90
N THR A 57 3.32 -8.54 4.74
CA THR A 57 3.22 -7.92 6.06
C THR A 57 2.78 -6.45 5.98
N PHE A 58 3.33 -5.68 5.05
CA PHE A 58 2.94 -4.28 4.84
C PHE A 58 1.47 -4.14 4.46
N LEU A 59 0.98 -4.95 3.51
CA LEU A 59 -0.42 -4.97 3.09
C LEU A 59 -1.34 -5.41 4.24
N ALA A 60 -0.91 -6.38 5.05
CA ALA A 60 -1.65 -6.81 6.23
C ALA A 60 -1.78 -5.72 7.30
N LEU A 61 -0.79 -4.82 7.41
CA LEU A 61 -0.77 -3.70 8.36
C LEU A 61 -1.56 -2.47 7.89
N THR A 62 -1.53 -2.16 6.58
CA THR A 62 -2.11 -0.92 6.03
C THR A 62 -3.46 -1.11 5.34
N GLY A 63 -3.85 -2.34 5.01
CA GLY A 63 -5.14 -2.63 4.41
C GLY A 63 -6.29 -2.82 5.42
N ASP A 64 -7.51 -2.90 4.88
CA ASP A 64 -8.74 -3.23 5.61
C ASP A 64 -8.69 -4.64 6.26
N LEU A 65 -7.70 -5.46 5.87
CA LEU A 65 -7.37 -6.76 6.44
C LEU A 65 -6.88 -6.68 7.90
N SER A 66 -6.46 -5.52 8.38
CA SER A 66 -6.01 -5.33 9.77
C SER A 66 -7.11 -5.65 10.81
N GLN A 67 -8.39 -5.51 10.45
CA GLN A 67 -9.52 -5.90 11.31
C GLN A 67 -9.85 -7.40 11.25
N VAL A 68 -9.41 -8.10 10.20
CA VAL A 68 -9.73 -9.52 9.93
C VAL A 68 -8.60 -10.44 10.41
N ILE A 69 -7.36 -9.97 10.41
CA ILE A 69 -6.19 -10.78 10.78
C ILE A 69 -5.99 -10.77 12.31
N LYS A 70 -5.94 -11.97 12.90
CA LYS A 70 -5.68 -12.14 14.34
C LYS A 70 -4.28 -11.60 14.71
N PRO A 71 -4.11 -10.97 15.90
CA PRO A 71 -2.83 -10.45 16.36
C PRO A 71 -1.68 -11.49 16.36
N GLN A 72 -2.02 -12.75 16.65
CA GLN A 72 -1.06 -13.87 16.64
C GLN A 72 -0.46 -14.14 15.26
N SER A 73 -1.26 -14.03 14.19
CA SER A 73 -0.81 -14.23 12.82
C SER A 73 0.13 -13.10 12.39
N LEU A 74 -0.16 -11.85 12.78
CA LEU A 74 0.73 -10.72 12.52
C LEU A 74 2.09 -10.89 13.19
N LEU A 75 2.12 -11.31 14.47
CA LEU A 75 3.38 -11.60 15.16
C LEU A 75 4.19 -12.71 14.48
N LEU A 76 3.52 -13.72 13.92
CA LEU A 76 4.18 -14.82 13.20
C LEU A 76 4.78 -14.33 11.87
N LEU A 77 4.08 -13.47 11.12
CA LEU A 77 4.62 -12.81 9.93
C LEU A 77 5.85 -11.97 10.28
N LEU A 78 5.74 -11.13 11.32
CA LEU A 78 6.83 -10.26 11.76
C LEU A 78 8.07 -11.05 12.20
N THR A 79 7.86 -12.15 12.91
CA THR A 79 8.93 -13.05 13.34
C THR A 79 9.59 -13.72 12.13
N THR A 80 8.81 -14.10 11.12
CA THR A 80 9.33 -14.69 9.88
C THR A 80 10.16 -13.69 9.09
N ASP A 81 9.69 -12.44 8.97
CA ASP A 81 10.43 -11.34 8.35
C ASP A 81 11.77 -11.10 9.07
N PHE A 82 11.76 -11.14 10.41
CA PHE A 82 12.98 -11.00 11.21
C PHE A 82 14.00 -12.13 10.93
N ILE A 83 13.54 -13.37 10.79
CA ILE A 83 14.39 -14.52 10.45
C ILE A 83 15.02 -14.33 9.07
N PHE A 84 14.23 -13.93 8.06
CA PHE A 84 14.75 -13.65 6.72
C PHE A 84 15.80 -12.53 6.74
N LEU A 85 15.53 -11.46 7.48
CA LEU A 85 16.44 -10.33 7.63
C LEU A 85 17.76 -10.76 8.28
N MET A 86 17.72 -11.54 9.36
CA MET A 86 18.93 -12.09 10.01
C MET A 86 19.72 -13.01 9.09
N GLY A 87 19.05 -13.87 8.32
CA GLY A 87 19.70 -14.72 7.33
C GLY A 87 20.42 -13.90 6.26
N LEU A 88 19.76 -12.89 5.71
CA LEU A 88 20.34 -11.99 4.72
C LEU A 88 21.55 -11.22 5.30
N LEU A 89 21.38 -10.67 6.52
CA LEU A 89 22.41 -9.93 7.23
C LEU A 89 23.66 -10.77 7.42
N THR A 90 23.50 -12.03 7.86
CA THR A 90 24.61 -12.96 8.07
C THR A 90 25.39 -13.22 6.78
N ILE A 91 24.70 -13.43 5.66
CA ILE A 91 25.34 -13.64 4.35
C ILE A 91 26.12 -12.38 3.93
N VAL A 92 25.50 -11.20 4.06
CA VAL A 92 26.10 -9.92 3.68
C VAL A 92 27.33 -9.63 4.53
N VAL A 93 27.22 -9.74 5.86
CA VAL A 93 28.33 -9.50 6.79
C VAL A 93 29.47 -10.46 6.53
N ARG A 94 29.20 -11.77 6.35
CA ARG A 94 30.25 -12.74 6.03
C ARG A 94 30.99 -12.37 4.75
N ARG A 95 30.26 -11.93 3.73
CA ARG A 95 30.86 -11.51 2.45
C ARG A 95 31.70 -10.25 2.60
N LEU A 96 31.20 -9.25 3.34
CA LEU A 96 31.96 -8.04 3.66
C LEU A 96 33.25 -8.37 4.42
N VAL A 97 33.18 -9.27 5.42
CA VAL A 97 34.32 -9.72 6.20
C VAL A 97 35.34 -10.44 5.30
N LEU A 98 34.92 -11.39 4.47
CA LEU A 98 35.81 -12.10 3.54
C LEU A 98 36.49 -11.13 2.56
N LEU A 99 35.73 -10.21 1.97
CA LEU A 99 36.27 -9.15 1.10
C LEU A 99 37.28 -8.27 1.84
N TRP A 100 37.02 -7.95 3.10
CA TRP A 100 37.92 -7.15 3.93
C TRP A 100 39.21 -7.90 4.27
N LEU A 101 39.13 -9.21 4.54
CA LEU A 101 40.29 -10.07 4.80
C LEU A 101 41.15 -10.27 3.54
N GLU A 102 40.54 -10.51 2.37
CA GLU A 102 41.26 -10.61 1.09
C GLU A 102 42.00 -9.33 0.76
N ARG A 103 41.37 -8.18 1.02
CA ARG A 103 42.00 -6.86 0.85
C ARG A 103 43.23 -6.68 1.73
N LYS A 104 43.24 -7.28 2.92
CA LYS A 104 44.35 -7.23 3.87
C LYS A 104 45.55 -8.11 3.46
N ARG A 105 45.35 -9.11 2.58
CA ARG A 105 46.38 -10.10 2.18
C ARG A 105 47.33 -9.69 1.03
N GLY A 106 47.19 -8.47 0.50
CA GLY A 106 48.31 -7.79 -0.16
C GLY A 106 48.55 -8.13 -1.64
N LEU A 107 48.30 -7.13 -2.48
CA LEU A 107 48.98 -6.94 -3.77
C LEU A 107 49.74 -5.61 -3.68
N ALA A 108 50.96 -5.52 -4.21
CA ALA A 108 51.85 -4.37 -4.03
C ALA A 108 51.29 -3.02 -4.57
N GLY A 109 50.25 -3.04 -5.43
CA GLY A 109 49.49 -1.85 -5.87
C GLY A 109 48.25 -1.50 -5.01
N SER A 110 47.92 -2.30 -4.00
CA SER A 110 46.67 -2.23 -3.22
C SER A 110 46.53 -0.97 -2.35
N LYS A 111 47.64 -0.39 -1.88
CA LYS A 111 47.59 0.76 -0.96
C LYS A 111 47.02 2.03 -1.61
N LEU A 112 47.36 2.30 -2.88
CA LEU A 112 46.83 3.44 -3.64
C LEU A 112 45.35 3.22 -3.98
N HIS A 113 45.01 2.06 -4.53
CA HIS A 113 43.63 1.75 -4.90
C HIS A 113 42.71 1.69 -3.67
N SER A 114 43.21 1.22 -2.52
CA SER A 114 42.47 1.22 -1.25
C SER A 114 42.25 2.62 -0.69
N ARG A 115 43.25 3.51 -0.78
CA ARG A 115 43.09 4.91 -0.37
C ARG A 115 42.09 5.66 -1.25
N LEU A 116 42.16 5.44 -2.56
CA LEU A 116 41.22 6.01 -3.53
C LEU A 116 39.80 5.51 -3.29
N VAL A 117 39.61 4.19 -3.14
CA VAL A 117 38.28 3.62 -2.84
C VAL A 117 37.75 4.10 -1.50
N GLY A 118 38.60 4.26 -0.48
CA GLY A 118 38.19 4.83 0.81
C GLY A 118 37.70 6.27 0.68
N LEU A 119 38.48 7.14 0.01
CA LEU A 119 38.09 8.53 -0.25
C LEU A 119 36.79 8.61 -1.07
N PHE A 120 36.69 7.80 -2.15
CA PHE A 120 35.50 7.75 -2.99
C PHE A 120 34.28 7.24 -2.22
N SER A 121 34.45 6.25 -1.33
CA SER A 121 33.34 5.76 -0.48
C SER A 121 32.85 6.84 0.46
N VAL A 122 33.74 7.59 1.11
CA VAL A 122 33.35 8.69 2.01
C VAL A 122 32.59 9.77 1.25
N VAL A 123 33.13 10.19 0.09
CA VAL A 123 32.49 11.22 -0.75
C VAL A 123 31.14 10.74 -1.30
N ALA A 124 30.99 9.46 -1.62
CA ALA A 124 29.72 8.88 -2.11
C ALA A 124 28.69 8.67 -0.99
N VAL A 125 29.11 8.22 0.20
CA VAL A 125 28.21 7.89 1.32
C VAL A 125 27.71 9.13 2.04
N THR A 126 28.53 10.17 2.16
CA THR A 126 28.18 11.42 2.86
C THR A 126 26.86 12.03 2.37
N PRO A 127 26.65 12.28 1.06
CA PRO A 127 25.39 12.84 0.58
C PRO A 127 24.20 11.88 0.78
N THR A 128 24.42 10.57 0.67
CA THR A 128 23.36 9.59 0.95
C THR A 128 22.88 9.65 2.39
N ILE A 129 23.80 9.76 3.36
CA ILE A 129 23.45 9.90 4.78
C ILE A 129 22.71 11.22 5.02
N ILE A 130 23.19 12.34 4.45
CA ILE A 130 22.52 13.64 4.60
C ILE A 130 21.09 13.57 4.06
N VAL A 131 20.90 13.04 2.84
CA VAL A 131 19.56 12.89 2.24
C VAL A 131 18.67 11.99 3.09
N ALA A 132 19.19 10.88 3.63
CA ALA A 132 18.43 9.99 4.49
C ALA A 132 17.94 10.70 5.77
N VAL A 133 18.84 11.41 6.46
CA VAL A 133 18.50 12.17 7.68
C VAL A 133 17.47 13.27 7.39
N VAL A 134 17.70 14.04 6.32
CA VAL A 134 16.77 15.10 5.89
C VAL A 134 15.41 14.52 5.50
N SER A 135 15.37 13.38 4.81
CA SER A 135 14.12 12.72 4.40
C SER A 135 13.32 12.24 5.60
N VAL A 136 13.98 11.61 6.58
CA VAL A 136 13.33 11.20 7.84
C VAL A 136 12.79 12.42 8.58
N GLY A 137 13.58 13.50 8.69
CA GLY A 137 13.12 14.75 9.30
C GLY A 137 11.93 15.37 8.55
N PHE A 138 11.96 15.39 7.21
CA PHE A 138 10.85 15.88 6.40
C PHE A 138 9.59 15.04 6.58
N PHE A 139 9.71 13.72 6.66
CA PHE A 139 8.58 12.83 6.91
C PHE A 139 7.99 13.03 8.30
N GLU A 140 8.84 13.11 9.32
CA GLU A 140 8.42 13.28 10.71
C GLU A 140 7.83 14.67 10.99
N PHE A 141 8.42 15.75 10.46
CA PHE A 141 8.00 17.13 10.77
C PHE A 141 7.21 17.81 9.65
N GLY A 142 7.59 17.59 8.39
CA GLY A 142 6.96 18.23 7.23
C GLY A 142 5.60 17.62 6.90
N LEU A 143 5.58 16.30 6.65
CA LEU A 143 4.33 15.60 6.28
C LEU A 143 3.34 15.55 7.44
N LYS A 144 3.78 15.21 8.66
CA LYS A 144 2.88 15.22 9.83
C LYS A 144 2.38 16.63 10.17
N GLY A 145 3.15 17.68 9.86
CA GLY A 145 2.73 19.07 10.07
C GLY A 145 1.62 19.51 9.10
N TRP A 146 1.73 19.14 7.82
CA TRP A 146 0.75 19.46 6.78
C TRP A 146 -0.48 18.54 6.78
N PHE A 147 -0.31 17.23 7.00
CA PHE A 147 -1.40 16.25 7.11
C PHE A 147 -1.85 16.03 8.57
N ASN A 148 -1.65 17.05 9.41
CA ASN A 148 -2.11 17.00 10.78
C ASN A 148 -3.63 17.20 10.87
N GLU A 149 -4.12 17.15 12.10
CA GLU A 149 -5.47 17.49 12.54
C GLU A 149 -6.04 18.76 11.89
N ARG A 150 -5.20 19.75 11.54
CA ARG A 150 -5.64 20.99 10.89
C ARG A 150 -6.27 20.77 9.51
N VAL A 151 -5.64 19.98 8.63
CA VAL A 151 -6.19 19.71 7.29
C VAL A 151 -7.38 18.76 7.39
N SER A 152 -7.32 17.76 8.27
CA SER A 152 -8.46 16.88 8.53
C SER A 152 -9.68 17.67 9.04
N THR A 153 -9.48 18.60 9.97
CA THR A 153 -10.53 19.48 10.51
C THR A 153 -11.10 20.37 9.41
N ALA A 154 -10.25 21.04 8.63
CA ALA A 154 -10.71 21.90 7.53
C ALA A 154 -11.58 21.14 6.50
N VAL A 155 -11.22 19.90 6.16
CA VAL A 155 -12.00 19.04 5.26
C VAL A 155 -13.33 18.63 5.89
N LYS A 156 -13.32 18.26 7.18
CA LYS A 156 -14.51 17.87 7.92
C LYS A 156 -15.50 19.04 8.09
N GLU A 157 -15.00 20.22 8.41
CA GLU A 157 -15.82 21.43 8.50
C GLU A 157 -16.35 21.86 7.12
N SER A 158 -15.56 21.73 6.06
CA SER A 158 -16.04 21.97 4.69
C SER A 158 -17.16 21.01 4.30
N TYR A 159 -17.07 19.74 4.70
CA TYR A 159 -18.16 18.77 4.52
C TYR A 159 -19.41 19.18 5.31
N ALA A 160 -19.24 19.59 6.58
CA ALA A 160 -20.35 20.04 7.40
C ALA A 160 -21.06 21.27 6.80
N VAL A 161 -20.31 22.23 6.25
CA VAL A 161 -20.88 23.40 5.54
C VAL A 161 -21.61 22.98 4.27
N ALA A 162 -21.03 22.09 3.47
CA ALA A 162 -21.68 21.58 2.26
C ALA A 162 -23.00 20.84 2.58
N GLU A 163 -23.00 20.02 3.62
CA GLU A 163 -24.19 19.31 4.09
C GLU A 163 -25.26 20.30 4.61
N ALA A 164 -24.85 21.30 5.39
CA ALA A 164 -25.76 22.34 5.87
C ALA A 164 -26.37 23.15 4.71
N TYR A 165 -25.57 23.53 3.72
CA TYR A 165 -26.03 24.22 2.52
C TYR A 165 -27.03 23.37 1.73
N LEU A 166 -26.75 22.07 1.54
CA LEU A 166 -27.66 21.15 0.85
C LEU A 166 -28.98 20.98 1.62
N GLN A 167 -28.90 20.86 2.94
CA GLN A 167 -30.08 20.75 3.80
C GLN A 167 -30.94 22.01 3.74
N GLU A 168 -30.33 23.19 3.79
CA GLU A 168 -31.02 24.48 3.62
C GLU A 168 -31.67 24.57 2.23
N HIS A 169 -30.95 24.20 1.17
CA HIS A 169 -31.49 24.19 -0.20
C HIS A 169 -32.70 23.25 -0.34
N ARG A 170 -32.62 22.04 0.25
CA ARG A 170 -33.73 21.08 0.25
C ARG A 170 -34.96 21.63 0.98
N GLN A 171 -34.75 22.29 2.13
CA GLN A 171 -35.84 22.92 2.88
C GLN A 171 -36.48 24.07 2.09
N GLY A 172 -35.66 24.89 1.42
CA GLY A 172 -36.13 25.95 0.52
C GLY A 172 -37.00 25.40 -0.61
N ILE A 173 -36.50 24.42 -1.37
CA ILE A 173 -37.25 23.78 -2.46
C ILE A 173 -38.54 23.13 -1.94
N THR A 174 -38.53 22.55 -0.74
CA THR A 174 -39.74 21.96 -0.14
C THR A 174 -40.78 23.04 0.20
N ALA A 175 -40.36 24.17 0.77
CA ALA A 175 -41.26 25.30 1.05
C ALA A 175 -41.84 25.90 -0.24
N ASP A 176 -41.01 26.02 -1.27
CA ASP A 176 -41.41 26.46 -2.61
C ASP A 176 -42.44 25.50 -3.22
N ALA A 177 -42.18 24.19 -3.19
CA ALA A 177 -43.11 23.17 -3.68
C ALA A 177 -44.46 23.20 -2.96
N LEU A 178 -44.46 23.40 -1.63
CA LEU A 178 -45.70 23.56 -0.85
C LEU A 178 -46.46 24.84 -1.24
N SER A 179 -45.76 25.95 -1.49
CA SER A 179 -46.38 27.17 -1.98
C SER A 179 -47.01 26.98 -3.35
N VAL A 180 -46.31 26.32 -4.29
CA VAL A 180 -46.87 26.01 -5.62
C VAL A 180 -48.10 25.10 -5.49
N SER A 181 -48.04 24.08 -4.64
CA SER A 181 -49.18 23.18 -4.38
C SER A 181 -50.40 23.94 -3.85
N PHE A 182 -50.19 24.89 -2.93
CA PHE A 182 -51.25 25.74 -2.40
C PHE A 182 -51.87 26.62 -3.49
N ASP A 183 -51.05 27.29 -4.31
CA ASP A 183 -51.53 28.15 -5.40
C ASP A 183 -52.33 27.37 -6.44
N ILE A 184 -51.87 26.15 -6.76
CA ILE A 184 -52.60 25.21 -7.63
C ILE A 184 -53.97 24.91 -6.99
N SER A 185 -54.02 24.51 -5.71
CA SER A 185 -55.26 24.11 -5.03
C SER A 185 -56.35 25.19 -5.05
N GLN A 186 -55.98 26.47 -5.06
CA GLN A 186 -56.92 27.59 -5.14
C GLN A 186 -57.45 27.84 -6.55
N THR A 187 -56.69 27.44 -7.57
CA THR A 187 -56.89 27.82 -8.98
C THR A 187 -57.21 26.61 -9.87
N LEU A 188 -57.37 25.41 -9.27
CA LEU A 188 -57.63 24.14 -9.95
C LEU A 188 -58.79 24.19 -10.96
N ASN A 189 -59.90 24.89 -10.64
CA ASN A 189 -61.08 24.92 -11.50
C ASN A 189 -60.88 25.67 -12.83
N SER A 190 -59.92 26.59 -12.90
CA SER A 190 -59.59 27.32 -14.14
C SER A 190 -58.56 26.59 -15.01
N PHE A 191 -57.67 25.79 -14.41
CA PHE A 191 -56.59 25.12 -15.13
C PHE A 191 -56.99 23.80 -15.80
N ILE A 192 -58.08 23.16 -15.34
CA ILE A 192 -58.62 21.92 -15.96
C ILE A 192 -59.16 22.17 -17.38
N GLN A 193 -59.43 23.43 -17.76
CA GLN A 193 -60.04 23.77 -19.04
C GLN A 193 -59.03 24.13 -20.14
N ASP A 194 -57.79 24.52 -19.78
CA ASP A 194 -56.76 24.93 -20.74
C ASP A 194 -55.36 24.56 -20.21
N GLU A 195 -54.78 23.51 -20.79
CA GLU A 195 -53.46 22.97 -20.44
C GLU A 195 -52.34 23.99 -20.73
N ALA A 196 -52.50 24.85 -21.74
CA ALA A 196 -51.49 25.85 -22.08
C ALA A 196 -51.41 26.97 -21.03
N LEU A 197 -52.56 27.38 -20.47
CA LEU A 197 -52.59 28.35 -19.38
C LEU A 197 -51.95 27.79 -18.10
N PHE A 198 -52.03 26.48 -17.88
CA PHE A 198 -51.40 25.84 -16.73
C PHE A 198 -49.88 25.74 -16.88
N ASP A 199 -49.38 25.42 -18.08
CA ASP A 199 -47.95 25.41 -18.40
C ASP A 199 -47.33 26.82 -18.28
N ASP A 200 -48.03 27.86 -18.72
CA ASP A 200 -47.59 29.26 -18.56
C ASP A 200 -47.52 29.68 -17.09
N PHE A 201 -48.51 29.29 -16.28
CA PHE A 201 -48.52 29.52 -14.83
C PHE A 201 -47.33 28.85 -14.14
N LEU A 202 -47.07 27.57 -14.45
CA LEU A 202 -45.94 26.82 -13.90
C LEU A 202 -44.60 27.42 -14.33
N THR A 203 -44.50 27.91 -15.57
CA THR A 203 -43.33 28.60 -16.09
C THR A 203 -43.05 29.90 -15.35
N GLU A 204 -44.07 30.72 -15.11
CA GLU A 204 -43.95 31.95 -14.32
C GLU A 204 -43.48 31.64 -12.89
N ARG A 205 -44.04 30.59 -12.27
CA ARG A 205 -43.70 30.20 -10.91
C ARG A 205 -42.27 29.65 -10.82
N ALA A 206 -41.86 28.79 -11.75
CA ALA A 206 -40.49 28.28 -11.84
C ALA A 206 -39.47 29.41 -11.96
N ASN A 207 -39.73 30.40 -12.83
CA ASN A 207 -38.86 31.55 -13.01
C ASN A 207 -38.77 32.44 -11.76
N ARG A 208 -39.89 32.71 -11.08
CA ARG A 208 -39.90 33.54 -9.86
C ARG A 208 -39.19 32.86 -8.68
N LEU A 209 -39.32 31.55 -8.57
CA LEU A 209 -38.68 30.74 -7.52
C LEU A 209 -37.26 30.28 -7.92
N ASN A 210 -36.81 30.65 -9.12
CA ASN A 210 -35.52 30.25 -9.67
C ASN A 210 -35.30 28.73 -9.65
N LEU A 211 -36.38 27.97 -9.85
CA LEU A 211 -36.37 26.52 -9.94
C LEU A 211 -36.01 26.12 -11.36
N THR A 212 -35.08 25.18 -11.50
CA THR A 212 -34.63 24.67 -12.81
C THR A 212 -35.77 23.99 -13.58
N GLU A 213 -36.64 23.27 -12.86
CA GLU A 213 -37.68 22.43 -13.44
C GLU A 213 -38.85 22.31 -12.46
N VAL A 214 -40.08 22.38 -12.98
CA VAL A 214 -41.31 22.20 -12.20
C VAL A 214 -42.28 21.40 -13.04
N VAL A 215 -42.70 20.25 -12.52
CA VAL A 215 -43.63 19.35 -13.20
C VAL A 215 -44.66 18.87 -12.20
N VAL A 216 -45.92 18.83 -12.63
CA VAL A 216 -47.05 18.33 -11.84
C VAL A 216 -47.50 17.00 -12.43
N PHE A 217 -47.63 15.99 -11.58
CA PHE A 217 -48.06 14.65 -11.96
C PHE A 217 -49.33 14.26 -11.21
N ASP A 218 -50.15 13.42 -11.82
CA ASP A 218 -51.25 12.73 -11.16
C ASP A 218 -50.75 11.46 -10.41
N ARG A 219 -51.58 10.88 -9.55
CA ARG A 219 -51.32 9.61 -8.83
C ARG A 219 -51.00 8.44 -9.75
N THR A 220 -51.38 8.54 -11.02
CA THR A 220 -51.06 7.57 -12.08
C THR A 220 -49.67 7.76 -12.70
N GLY A 221 -48.92 8.79 -12.27
CA GLY A 221 -47.62 9.17 -12.84
C GLY A 221 -47.71 9.95 -14.15
N GLN A 222 -48.91 10.31 -14.60
CA GLN A 222 -49.10 11.12 -15.82
C GLN A 222 -48.87 12.61 -15.53
N VAL A 223 -48.06 13.25 -16.38
CA VAL A 223 -47.79 14.70 -16.32
C VAL A 223 -49.09 15.46 -16.65
N GLN A 224 -49.48 16.38 -15.76
CA GLN A 224 -50.65 17.25 -15.93
C GLN A 224 -50.26 18.67 -16.35
N GLY A 225 -49.00 19.07 -16.15
CA GLY A 225 -48.47 20.35 -16.57
C GLY A 225 -46.99 20.51 -16.23
N LYS A 226 -46.30 21.40 -16.94
CA LYS A 226 -44.84 21.58 -16.86
C LYS A 226 -44.42 23.02 -17.14
N ALA A 227 -43.33 23.44 -16.50
CA ALA A 227 -42.65 24.69 -16.86
C ALA A 227 -41.88 24.54 -18.20
N ALA A 228 -41.74 25.62 -18.97
CA ALA A 228 -41.14 25.64 -20.30
C ALA A 228 -39.73 25.02 -20.41
N PHE A 229 -38.94 25.04 -19.34
CA PHE A 229 -37.57 24.50 -19.31
C PHE A 229 -37.46 23.09 -18.69
N SER A 230 -38.59 22.41 -18.49
CA SER A 230 -38.67 21.06 -17.89
C SER A 230 -38.32 19.96 -18.91
N PHE A 231 -37.09 19.99 -19.44
CA PHE A 231 -36.62 19.07 -20.47
C PHE A 231 -36.17 17.71 -19.92
N LEU A 232 -35.63 17.65 -18.70
CA LEU A 232 -34.97 16.44 -18.20
C LEU A 232 -35.98 15.35 -17.79
N LEU A 233 -37.12 15.74 -17.22
CA LEU A 233 -38.17 14.78 -16.84
C LEU A 233 -38.96 14.19 -18.03
N ASN A 234 -38.84 14.76 -19.24
CA ASN A 234 -39.46 14.19 -20.46
C ASN A 234 -38.72 12.94 -20.99
N PHE A 235 -37.44 12.76 -20.65
CA PHE A 235 -36.61 11.68 -21.19
C PHE A 235 -36.41 10.50 -20.22
N ALA A 236 -36.46 10.77 -18.91
CA ALA A 236 -36.39 9.75 -17.87
C ALA A 236 -37.04 10.28 -16.57
N PRO A 237 -38.37 10.16 -16.40
CA PRO A 237 -39.01 10.47 -15.15
C PRO A 237 -38.65 9.37 -14.14
N GLU A 238 -37.44 9.42 -13.57
CA GLU A 238 -37.16 8.75 -12.29
C GLU A 238 -37.92 9.52 -11.21
N ILE A 239 -39.25 9.37 -11.22
CA ILE A 239 -40.10 9.88 -10.15
C ILE A 239 -39.76 9.03 -8.94
N PRO A 240 -39.20 9.61 -7.88
CA PRO A 240 -38.81 8.82 -6.73
C PRO A 240 -40.07 8.24 -6.07
N ASP A 241 -40.00 6.98 -5.62
CA ASP A 241 -41.16 6.22 -5.11
C ASP A 241 -41.96 6.94 -4.01
N PHE A 242 -41.31 7.84 -3.26
CA PHE A 242 -41.95 8.66 -2.22
C PHE A 242 -42.95 9.70 -2.76
N ALA A 243 -42.89 10.03 -4.05
CA ALA A 243 -43.74 11.05 -4.66
C ALA A 243 -45.05 10.48 -5.25
N ILE A 244 -45.18 9.16 -5.37
CA ILE A 244 -46.34 8.48 -6.00
C ILE A 244 -47.22 7.76 -4.95
N ASN A 245 -46.66 7.37 -3.80
CA ASN A 245 -47.38 6.73 -2.68
C ASN A 245 -47.86 7.74 -1.64
#